data_AF-A0A968JLZ3-F1
#
_entry.id   AF-A0A968JLZ3-F1
#
_cell.length_a   1.000
_cell.length_b   1.000
_cell.length_c   1.000
_cell.angle_alpha   90.00
_cell.angle_beta   90.00
_cell.angle_gamma   90.00
#
_symmetry.space_group_name_H-M   'P 1'
#
loop_
_entity.id
_entity.type
_entity.pdbx_description
1 polymer ?
#
loop_
_entity_poly.entity_id
_entity_poly.type
_entity_poly.pdbx_seq_one_letter_code
_entity_poly.pdbx_strand_id
1 'polypeptide(L)'
;MKKLYIFLLGLCLCAAASGQIRITPAHPVVDSTITITFDATKGNKALANFTGEVYCHTGILIDKSVNNEWQRIQGKWGRSGRAGEDDERRRGVI
;
A
#
# COMPACT_ATOMS: atom_id res chain seq x y z
N MET A 1 -38.32 2.74 19.99
CA MET A 1 -37.31 3.84 20.05
C MET A 1 -35.92 3.38 20.49
N LYS A 2 -35.71 2.69 21.62
CA LYS A 2 -34.37 2.25 22.09
C LYS A 2 -33.57 1.40 21.08
N LYS A 3 -34.22 0.49 20.35
CA LYS A 3 -33.59 -0.35 19.32
C LYS A 3 -33.09 0.45 18.11
N LEU A 4 -33.75 1.56 17.77
CA LEU A 4 -33.34 2.46 16.70
C LEU A 4 -32.06 3.24 17.07
N TYR A 5 -31.96 3.69 18.32
CA TYR A 5 -30.75 4.37 18.80
C TYR A 5 -29.52 3.45 18.79
N ILE A 6 -29.68 2.17 19.18
CA ILE A 6 -28.60 1.18 19.12
C ILE A 6 -28.17 0.92 17.67
N PHE A 7 -29.15 0.81 16.76
CA PHE A 7 -28.87 0.64 15.33
C PHE A 7 -28.12 1.84 14.75
N LEU A 8 -28.58 3.06 15.03
CA LEU A 8 -27.93 4.29 14.56
C LEU A 8 -26.53 4.45 15.17
N LEU A 9 -26.33 4.07 16.43
CA LEU A 9 -25.01 4.06 17.06
C LEU A 9 -24.06 3.07 16.37
N GLY A 10 -24.53 1.85 16.07
CA GLY A 10 -23.76 0.86 15.33
C GLY A 10 -23.40 1.33 13.92
N LEU A 11 -24.35 1.94 13.21
CA LEU A 11 -24.11 2.51 11.88
C LEU A 11 -23.08 3.64 11.91
N CYS A 12 -23.17 4.53 12.92
CA CYS A 12 -22.22 5.62 13.11
C CYS A 12 -20.80 5.11 13.40
N LEU A 13 -20.68 4.07 14.23
CA LEU A 13 -19.40 3.43 14.54
C LEU A 13 -18.76 2.77 13.31
N CYS A 14 -19.56 2.10 12.47
CA CYS A 14 -19.07 1.52 11.21
C CYS A 14 -18.60 2.60 10.23
N ALA A 15 -19.32 3.72 10.13
CA ALA A 15 -18.94 4.82 9.25
C ALA A 15 -17.64 5.53 9.68
N ALA A 16 -17.33 5.52 10.98
CA ALA A 16 -16.08 6.07 11.53
C ALA A 16 -14.88 5.09 11.48
N ALA A 17 -15.11 3.83 11.11
CA ALA A 17 -14.07 2.83 11.04
C ALA A 17 -13.08 3.15 9.92
N SER A 18 -11.79 2.92 10.18
CA SER A 18 -10.74 3.19 9.18
C SER A 18 -9.61 2.19 9.27
N GLY A 19 -9.21 1.66 8.10
CA GLY A 19 -8.18 0.64 7.99
C GLY A 19 -6.77 1.11 8.37
N GLN A 20 -5.88 0.13 8.54
CA GLN A 20 -4.44 0.33 8.75
C GLN A 20 -3.71 0.81 7.49
N ILE A 21 -4.24 0.47 6.30
CA ILE A 21 -3.77 0.95 5.00
C ILE A 21 -4.86 1.84 4.41
N ARG A 22 -4.48 3.02 3.91
CA ARG A 22 -5.36 3.94 3.18
C ARG A 22 -4.68 4.41 1.92
N ILE A 23 -5.47 4.68 0.88
CA ILE A 23 -5.00 5.19 -0.41
C ILE A 23 -5.73 6.50 -0.69
N THR A 24 -5.02 7.51 -1.18
CA THR A 24 -5.60 8.81 -1.58
C THR A 24 -5.04 9.25 -2.93
N PRO A 25 -5.89 9.57 -3.92
CA PRO A 25 -7.36 9.45 -3.90
C PRO A 25 -7.81 7.98 -3.86
N ALA A 26 -9.02 7.72 -3.35
CA ALA A 26 -9.57 6.36 -3.26
C ALA A 26 -9.78 5.71 -4.65
N HIS A 27 -10.01 6.54 -5.66
CA HIS A 27 -10.16 6.15 -7.06
C HIS A 27 -9.09 6.86 -7.88
N PRO A 28 -7.86 6.35 -7.90
CA PRO A 28 -6.79 6.94 -8.68
C PRO A 28 -7.08 6.77 -10.17
N VAL A 29 -6.73 7.81 -10.93
CA VAL A 29 -6.78 7.79 -12.40
C VAL A 29 -5.37 7.62 -12.95
N VAL A 30 -5.28 7.24 -14.23
CA VAL A 30 -3.99 7.13 -14.93
C VAL A 30 -3.23 8.45 -14.80
N ASP A 31 -1.91 8.34 -14.59
CA ASP A 31 -0.97 9.47 -14.39
C ASP A 31 -1.21 10.36 -13.15
N SER A 32 -2.15 9.99 -12.26
CA SER A 32 -2.31 10.69 -10.98
C SER A 32 -1.29 10.23 -9.94
N THR A 33 -0.86 11.17 -9.09
CA THR A 33 -0.09 10.83 -7.89
C THR A 33 -1.02 10.24 -6.84
N ILE A 34 -0.60 9.11 -6.27
CA ILE A 34 -1.31 8.47 -5.15
C ILE A 34 -0.46 8.49 -3.90
N THR A 35 -1.11 8.64 -2.76
CA THR A 35 -0.50 8.46 -1.44
C THR A 35 -1.02 7.18 -0.82
N ILE A 36 -0.11 6.31 -0.39
CA ILE A 36 -0.43 5.11 0.40
C ILE A 36 0.05 5.38 1.83
N THR A 37 -0.88 5.39 2.79
CA THR A 37 -0.57 5.57 4.21
C THR A 37 -0.72 4.23 4.93
N PHE A 38 0.34 3.78 5.59
CA PHE A 38 0.30 2.68 6.54
C PHE A 38 0.43 3.21 7.97
N ASP A 39 -0.58 2.97 8.80
CA ASP A 39 -0.60 3.36 10.22
C ASP A 39 -0.12 2.18 11.08
N ALA A 40 1.16 2.21 11.45
CA ALA A 40 1.80 1.17 12.24
C ALA A 40 1.24 1.04 13.68
N THR A 41 0.44 2.00 14.15
CA THR A 41 -0.22 1.92 15.47
C THR A 41 -1.45 1.01 15.48
N LYS A 42 -1.92 0.60 14.28
CA LYS A 42 -3.07 -0.29 14.07
C LYS A 42 -2.64 -1.74 13.78
N GLY A 43 -3.62 -2.61 13.55
CA GLY A 43 -3.38 -4.02 13.23
C GLY A 43 -2.77 -4.80 14.40
N ASN A 44 -1.84 -5.70 14.10
CA ASN A 44 -1.09 -6.46 15.11
C ASN A 44 0.05 -5.65 15.76
N LYS A 45 0.26 -4.38 15.33
CA LYS A 45 1.29 -3.47 15.84
C LYS A 45 2.73 -3.99 15.72
N ALA A 46 3.00 -4.98 14.85
CA ALA A 46 4.35 -5.56 14.71
C ALA A 46 5.39 -4.54 14.23
N LEU A 47 4.95 -3.50 13.52
CA LEU A 47 5.80 -2.40 13.06
C LEU A 47 5.71 -1.15 13.97
N ALA A 48 4.94 -1.19 15.06
CA ALA A 48 4.87 -0.07 16.00
C ALA A 48 6.23 0.12 16.67
N ASN A 49 6.76 1.34 16.62
CA ASN A 49 8.09 1.70 17.14
C ASN A 49 9.27 0.96 16.47
N PHE A 50 9.04 0.31 15.32
CA PHE A 50 10.14 -0.25 14.55
C PHE A 50 11.03 0.87 14.02
N THR A 51 12.33 0.80 14.29
CA THR A 51 13.32 1.84 13.94
C THR A 51 14.22 1.45 12.78
N GLY A 52 14.06 0.24 12.24
CA GLY A 52 14.80 -0.22 11.05
C GLY A 52 14.17 0.28 9.75
N GLU A 53 14.75 -0.16 8.63
CA GLU A 53 14.26 0.19 7.31
C GLU A 53 12.97 -0.58 6.97
N VAL A 54 11.98 0.13 6.45
CA VAL A 54 10.74 -0.45 5.91
C VAL A 54 10.78 -0.32 4.40
N TYR A 55 10.73 -1.46 3.71
CA TYR A 55 10.72 -1.48 2.25
C TYR A 55 9.30 -1.69 1.73
N CYS A 56 8.94 -0.94 0.69
CA CYS A 56 7.68 -1.10 -0.03
C CYS A 56 7.95 -1.77 -1.38
N HIS A 57 7.21 -2.83 -1.68
CA HIS A 57 7.19 -3.45 -3.00
C HIS A 57 5.90 -3.05 -3.70
N THR A 58 6.00 -2.41 -4.87
CA THR A 58 4.83 -1.94 -5.62
C THR A 58 4.89 -2.42 -7.06
N GLY A 59 3.73 -2.49 -7.70
CA GLY A 59 3.60 -2.68 -9.15
C GLY A 59 2.14 -2.44 -9.54
N ILE A 60 1.81 -2.76 -10.78
CA ILE A 60 0.46 -2.57 -11.32
C ILE A 60 0.03 -3.79 -12.13
N LEU A 61 -1.24 -4.16 -12.06
CA LEU A 61 -1.86 -5.05 -13.04
C LEU A 61 -2.42 -4.19 -14.17
N ILE A 62 -2.12 -4.57 -15.40
CA ILE A 62 -2.61 -3.89 -16.61
C ILE A 62 -3.21 -4.93 -17.55
N ASP A 63 -3.94 -4.49 -18.59
CA ASP A 63 -4.62 -5.41 -19.53
C ASP A 63 -3.67 -6.43 -20.19
N LYS A 64 -2.38 -6.09 -20.30
CA LYS A 64 -1.34 -6.97 -20.85
C LYS A 64 -0.73 -7.94 -19.81
N SER A 65 -1.17 -7.89 -18.56
CA SER A 65 -0.70 -8.82 -17.51
C SER A 65 -1.19 -10.23 -17.82
N VAL A 66 -0.26 -11.13 -18.08
CA VAL A 66 -0.53 -12.57 -18.21
C VAL A 66 -0.66 -13.16 -16.80
N ASN A 67 -1.64 -14.03 -16.57
CA ASN A 67 -1.82 -14.76 -15.30
C ASN A 67 -1.90 -13.89 -14.03
N ASN A 68 -2.41 -12.66 -14.13
CA ASN A 68 -2.45 -11.69 -13.01
C ASN A 68 -1.06 -11.34 -12.45
N GLU A 69 -0.01 -11.49 -13.25
CA GLU A 69 1.33 -11.10 -12.85
C GLU A 69 1.46 -9.57 -12.79
N TRP A 70 2.09 -9.09 -11.71
CA TRP A 70 2.37 -7.68 -11.49
C TRP A 70 3.39 -7.18 -12.53
N GLN A 71 3.08 -6.06 -13.16
CA GLN A 71 3.91 -5.38 -14.15
C GLN A 71 4.46 -4.07 -13.58
N ARG A 72 5.50 -3.53 -14.22
CA ARG A 72 6.20 -2.29 -13.82
C ARG A 72 6.59 -2.25 -12.33
N ILE A 73 7.03 -3.40 -11.83
CA ILE A 73 7.42 -3.61 -10.43
C ILE A 73 8.50 -2.58 -10.05
N GLN A 74 8.33 -1.92 -8.91
CA GLN A 74 9.33 -1.07 -8.29
C GLN A 74 9.77 -1.71 -6.97
N GLY A 75 11.10 -1.81 -6.80
CA GLY A 75 11.70 -2.41 -5.62
C GLY A 75 11.92 -3.93 -5.75
N LYS A 76 12.93 -4.42 -5.04
CA LYS A 76 13.12 -5.87 -4.80
C LYS A 76 12.55 -6.24 -3.45
N TRP A 77 11.99 -7.44 -3.34
CA TRP A 77 11.50 -7.94 -2.06
C TRP A 77 12.61 -7.96 -1.02
N GLY A 78 12.36 -7.30 0.12
CA GLY A 78 13.27 -7.29 1.26
C GLY A 78 14.59 -6.54 1.06
N ARG A 79 14.69 -5.65 0.05
CA ARG A 79 15.93 -4.90 -0.23
C ARG A 79 15.65 -3.45 -0.62
N SER A 80 16.57 -2.56 -0.28
CA SER A 80 16.66 -1.24 -0.90
C SER A 80 17.11 -1.36 -2.36
N GLY A 81 16.59 -0.48 -3.22
CA GLY A 81 16.96 -0.38 -4.63
C GLY A 81 15.76 -0.39 -5.56
N ARG A 82 15.83 0.36 -6.68
CA ARG A 82 14.79 0.34 -7.72
C ARG A 82 14.89 -0.95 -8.53
N ALA A 83 13.76 -1.41 -9.09
CA ALA A 83 13.81 -2.54 -10.02
C ALA A 83 14.64 -2.13 -11.25
N GLY A 84 15.73 -2.85 -11.52
CA GLY A 84 16.65 -2.58 -12.64
C GLY A 84 17.98 -1.92 -12.25
N GLU A 85 18.12 -1.37 -11.04
CA GLU A 85 19.35 -0.68 -10.61
C GLU A 85 20.57 -1.64 -10.58
N ASP A 86 20.35 -2.90 -10.20
CA ASP A 86 21.37 -3.95 -10.20
C ASP A 86 21.82 -4.34 -11.61
N ASP A 87 20.96 -4.17 -12.63
CA ASP A 87 21.28 -4.48 -14.02
C ASP A 87 22.09 -3.34 -14.66
N GLU A 88 21.79 -2.08 -14.31
CA GLU A 88 22.61 -0.93 -14.67
C GLU A 88 24.00 -0.94 -14.00
N ARG A 89 24.10 -1.28 -12.70
CA ARG A 89 25.41 -1.44 -12.04
C ARG A 89 26.25 -2.58 -12.62
N ARG A 90 25.62 -3.63 -13.16
CA ARG A 90 26.33 -4.72 -13.86
C ARG A 90 26.70 -4.40 -15.29
N ARG A 91 26.04 -3.41 -15.91
CA ARG A 91 26.36 -2.87 -17.23
C ARG A 91 27.32 -1.69 -17.19
N GLY A 92 27.78 -1.30 -15.99
CA GLY A 92 28.87 -0.34 -15.79
C GLY A 92 30.22 -0.89 -16.27
N VAL A 93 30.38 -0.97 -17.59
CA VAL A 93 31.64 -0.63 -18.26
C VAL A 93 31.64 0.89 -18.35
N ILE A 94 32.70 1.50 -17.79
CA ILE A 94 33.22 2.87 -17.96
C ILE A 94 32.51 3.75 -19.01
#